data_AF-E9RUV1-F1
#
_entry.id   AF-E9RUV1-F1
#
_cell.length_a   1.000
_cell.length_b   1.000
_cell.length_c   1.000
_cell.angle_alpha   90.00
_cell.angle_beta   90.00
_cell.angle_gamma   90.00
#
_symmetry.space_group_name_H-M   'P 1'
#
loop_
_entity.id
_entity.type
_entity.pdbx_description
1 polymer ?
#
loop_
_entity_poly.entity_id
_entity_poly.type
_entity_poly.pdbx_seq_one_letter_code
_entity_poly.pdbx_strand_id
1 'polypeptide(L)' 'MIRIRPVESADWEFWYQLDGHLTQEEFENKVRTRRGYVLLVNEKPVGLLRYNLFLG' A
#
# COMPACT_ATOMS: atom_id res chain seq x y z
N MET A 1 -7.18 -5.64 17.80
CA MET A 1 -7.98 -4.67 17.00
C MET A 1 -7.55 -4.75 15.55
N ILE A 2 -8.51 -4.85 14.63
CA ILE A 2 -8.26 -4.85 13.18
C ILE A 2 -8.54 -3.44 12.66
N ARG A 3 -7.64 -2.91 11.84
CA ARG A 3 -7.81 -1.61 11.18
C ARG A 3 -7.34 -1.70 9.72
N ILE A 4 -8.03 -0.97 8.85
CA ILE A 4 -7.58 -0.74 7.48
C ILE A 4 -7.40 0.77 7.32
N ARG A 5 -6.26 1.20 6.79
CA ARG A 5 -6.01 2.61 6.45
C ARG A 5 -5.38 2.73 5.06
N PRO A 6 -5.49 3.89 4.39
CA PRO A 6 -4.70 4.16 3.20
C PRO A 6 -3.22 3.94 3.47
N VAL A 7 -2.50 3.50 2.44
CA VAL A 7 -1.05 3.46 2.46
C VAL A 7 -0.48 4.88 2.56
N GLU A 8 0.57 5.04 3.36
CA GLU A 8 1.30 6.29 3.56
C GLU A 8 2.74 6.12 3.08
N SER A 9 3.46 7.22 2.86
CA SER A 9 4.84 7.16 2.36
C SER A 9 5.77 6.36 3.28
N ALA A 10 5.49 6.34 4.59
CA ALA A 10 6.25 5.56 5.57
C ALA A 10 6.10 4.03 5.42
N ASP A 11 5.11 3.55 4.66
CA ASP A 11 4.90 2.13 4.42
C ASP A 11 5.74 1.58 3.26
N TRP A 12 6.65 2.36 2.67
CA TRP A 12 7.47 1.95 1.52
C TRP A 12 8.18 0.61 1.75
N GLU A 13 8.88 0.46 2.88
CA GLU A 13 9.63 -0.77 3.17
C GLU A 13 8.70 -1.99 3.26
N PHE A 14 7.56 -1.83 3.93
CA PHE A 14 6.56 -2.88 4.05
C PHE A 14 5.93 -3.23 2.69
N TRP A 15 5.65 -2.21 1.87
CA TRP A 15 5.14 -2.40 0.51
C TRP A 15 6.13 -3.18 -0.34
N TYR A 16 7.39 -2.74 -0.35
CA TYR A 16 8.45 -3.33 -1.16
C TYR A 16 8.70 -4.80 -0.82
N GLN A 17 8.61 -5.17 0.47
CA GLN A 17 8.74 -6.56 0.91
C GLN A 17 7.66 -7.49 0.34
N LEU A 18 6.44 -6.97 0.13
CA LEU A 18 5.31 -7.75 -0.38
C LEU A 18 5.13 -7.64 -1.90
N ASP A 19 5.63 -6.57 -2.50
CA ASP A 19 5.37 -6.19 -3.88
C ASP A 19 6.52 -5.36 -4.48
N GLY A 20 7.70 -5.98 -4.53
CA GLY A 20 8.95 -5.35 -4.98
C GLY A 20 9.07 -5.12 -6.49
N HIS A 21 8.04 -5.41 -7.27
CA HIS A 21 8.02 -5.15 -8.72
C HIS A 21 7.65 -3.71 -9.08
N LEU A 22 7.05 -2.97 -8.14
CA LEU A 22 6.71 -1.56 -8.36
C LEU A 22 7.92 -0.67 -8.13
N THR A 23 8.06 0.32 -8.99
CA THR A 23 9.00 1.43 -8.76
C THR A 23 8.51 2.31 -7.61
N GLN A 24 9.44 3.06 -7.00
CA GLN A 24 9.09 4.03 -5.95
C GLN A 24 8.13 5.11 -6.46
N GLU A 25 8.28 5.56 -7.70
CA GLU A 25 7.39 6.53 -8.32
C GLU A 25 5.94 6.01 -8.42
N GLU A 26 5.76 4.75 -8.82
CA GLU A 26 4.44 4.14 -8.90
C GLU A 26 3.82 3.93 -7.52
N PHE A 27 4.63 3.60 -6.50
CA PHE A 27 4.19 3.57 -5.11
C PHE A 27 3.70 4.94 -4.63
N GLU A 28 4.49 6.00 -4.84
CA GLU A 28 4.12 7.37 -4.47
C GLU A 28 2.84 7.82 -5.19
N ASN A 29 2.68 7.43 -6.46
CA ASN A 29 1.44 7.67 -7.20
C ASN A 29 0.25 6.97 -6.51
N LYS A 30 0.42 5.72 -6.05
CA LYS A 30 -0.63 4.97 -5.33
C LYS A 30 -0.97 5.58 -3.97
N VAL A 31 0.01 6.09 -3.23
CA VAL A 31 -0.20 6.86 -1.99
C VAL A 31 -1.06 8.09 -2.29
N ARG A 32 -0.61 8.93 -3.24
CA ARG A 32 -1.29 10.18 -3.63
C ARG A 32 -2.73 9.96 -4.10
N THR A 33 -2.95 8.89 -4.85
CA THR A 33 -4.27 8.57 -5.44
C THR A 33 -5.11 7.63 -4.57
N ARG A 34 -4.65 7.26 -3.36
CA ARG A 34 -5.32 6.34 -2.43
C ARG A 34 -5.71 5.00 -3.07
N ARG A 35 -4.80 4.43 -3.88
CA ARG A 35 -4.99 3.13 -4.56
C ARG A 35 -4.33 1.95 -3.84
N GLY A 36 -3.93 2.16 -2.58
CA GLY A 36 -3.35 1.17 -1.70
C GLY A 36 -3.82 1.35 -0.26
N TYR A 37 -3.95 0.25 0.46
CA TYR A 37 -4.35 0.19 1.86
C TYR A 37 -3.51 -0.83 2.62
N VAL A 38 -3.26 -0.54 3.89
CA VAL A 38 -2.57 -1.42 4.82
C VAL A 38 -3.60 -2.04 5.76
N LEU A 39 -3.56 -3.36 5.90
CA LEU A 39 -4.27 -4.10 6.95
C LEU A 39 -3.39 -4.15 8.19
N LEU A 40 -3.92 -3.71 9.32
CA LEU A 40 -3.23 -3.75 10.61
C LEU A 40 -3.95 -4.65 11.59
N VAL A 41 -3.18 -5.43 12.33
CA VAL A 41 -3.63 -6.20 13.51
C VAL A 41 -2.81 -5.73 14.70
N ASN A 42 -3.48 -5.15 15.69
CA ASN A 42 -2.84 -4.55 16.87
C ASN A 42 -1.75 -3.54 16.49
N GLU A 43 -2.10 -2.60 15.60
CA GLU A 43 -1.21 -1.56 15.03
C GLU A 43 0.00 -2.08 14.23
N LYS A 44 0.14 -3.39 14.03
CA LYS A 44 1.19 -3.95 13.18
C LYS A 44 0.66 -4.18 11.75
N PRO A 45 1.37 -3.72 10.70
CA PRO A 45 1.01 -4.02 9.33
C PRO A 45 1.16 -5.52 9.07
N VAL A 46 0.12 -6.15 8.51
CA VAL A 46 0.09 -7.60 8.24
C VAL A 46 -0.36 -7.93 6.82
N GLY A 47 -0.81 -6.95 6.04
CA GLY A 47 -1.17 -7.16 4.65
C GLY A 47 -1.39 -5.87 3.87
N LEU A 48 -1.46 -6.02 2.56
CA LEU A 48 -1.72 -4.93 1.61
C LEU A 48 -2.96 -5.24 0.77
N LEU A 49 -3.76 -4.22 0.52
CA LEU A 49 -4.79 -4.23 -0.51
C LEU A 49 -4.44 -3.14 -1.52
N ARG A 50 -4.37 -3.49 -2.80
CA ARG A 50 -4.08 -2.54 -3.88
C ARG A 50 -4.93 -2.85 -5.10
N TYR A 51 -5.23 -1.82 -5.88
CA TYR A 51 -5.87 -1.99 -7.19
C TYR A 51 -5.18 -1.12 -8.23
N ASN A 52 -5.30 -1.54 -9.49
CA ASN A 52 -4.87 -0.80 -10.67
C ASN A 52 -6.12 -0.37 -11.43
N LEU A 53 -6.08 0.81 -12.02
CA LEU A 53 -7.08 1.25 -12.98
C LEU A 53 -6.49 0.93 -14.36
N PHE A 54 -7.06 -0.05 -15.04
CA PHE A 54 -6.75 -0.30 -16.44
C PHE A 54 -7.72 0.56 -17.27
N LEU A 55 -7.20 1.50 -18.05
CA LEU A 55 -8.00 2.20 -19.05
C LEU A 55 -8.14 1.24 -20.24
N GLY A 56 -9.37 0.83 -20.55
CA GLY A 56 -9.71 0.00 -21.70
C GLY A 56 -9.90 0.80 -22.97
#